data_AF-A0A0D2MZ31-F1
#
_entry.id   AF-A0A0D2MZ31-F1
#
_cell.length_a   1.000
_cell.length_b   1.000
_cell.length_c   1.000
_cell.angle_alpha   90.00
_cell.angle_beta   90.00
_cell.angle_gamma   90.00
#
_symmetry.space_group_name_H-M   'P 1'
#
loop_
_entity.id
_entity.type
_entity.pdbx_description
1 polymer ?
#
loop_
_entity_poly.entity_id
_entity_poly.type
_entity_poly.pdbx_seq_one_letter_code
_entity_poly.pdbx_strand_id
1 'polypeptide(L)'
;MFTGARYPLEQRIENKKRGIGRQRYPIVVYSLTAVMVGVLIYELVLNSRQQGTPLSFKPVVNPMLGPSSSALINLGARFPPCMKLVTQVPPTTLIGCMNNTANPVTEICTVGDLCGFGGFHGGDPNQWFRFITPIFLHAGIIHLLLNMLAQLTLSAQIEREMGSGGFLLTYFSAGIFGNVLGGNFALVGIPSVGASGAIFGTVAVTWIDLFAHWKYQYRPVRKLVFMSIELLLGVALGYIPCKLPVLQSSHLGGFLMGLLVGTIFYPVISVTKRHRLIMWSFRLAAIPLAVILYVLLVRNFYTSDPYAACSGCRYLSCIPTSANNRCQGAFYLYHWNLMHKPSR
;
A
#
# COMPACT_ATOMS: atom_id res chain seq x y z
N MET A 1 39.40 -25.02 6.75
CA MET A 1 39.38 -24.79 8.21
C MET A 1 38.86 -23.37 8.47
N PHE A 2 37.55 -23.15 8.40
CA PHE A 2 36.91 -21.88 8.77
C PHE A 2 36.13 -22.11 10.06
N THR A 3 36.85 -22.11 11.17
CA THR A 3 36.27 -22.17 12.51
C THR A 3 35.40 -20.93 12.70
N GLY A 4 34.11 -21.16 12.95
CA GLY A 4 33.11 -20.13 13.20
C GLY A 4 33.44 -19.28 14.43
N ALA A 5 34.21 -18.22 14.21
CA ALA A 5 34.35 -17.15 15.19
C ALA A 5 32.94 -16.57 15.42
N ARG A 6 32.33 -16.91 16.55
CA ARG A 6 31.11 -16.24 17.01
C ARG A 6 31.44 -14.75 17.07
N TYR A 7 30.83 -13.97 16.19
CA TYR A 7 30.97 -12.52 16.18
C TYR A 7 30.68 -11.99 17.60
N PRO A 8 31.66 -11.40 18.31
CA PRO A 8 31.49 -10.98 19.70
C PRO A 8 30.29 -10.05 19.86
N LEU A 9 29.54 -10.21 20.96
CA LEU A 9 28.31 -9.45 21.20
C LEU A 9 28.61 -7.94 21.24
N GLU A 10 29.74 -7.57 21.84
CA GLU A 10 30.25 -6.22 21.97
C GLU A 10 30.49 -5.59 20.60
N GLN A 11 31.09 -6.36 19.68
CA GLN A 11 31.33 -5.90 18.30
C GLN A 11 30.02 -5.70 17.53
N ARG A 12 29.00 -6.53 17.76
CA ARG A 12 27.67 -6.33 17.15
C ARG A 12 27.00 -5.06 17.66
N ILE A 13 27.11 -4.79 18.96
CA ILE A 13 26.57 -3.58 19.58
C ILE A 13 27.31 -2.35 19.04
N GLU A 14 28.64 -2.41 18.97
CA GLU A 14 29.47 -1.32 18.45
C GLU A 14 29.20 -1.05 16.97
N ASN A 15 29.11 -2.09 16.14
CA ASN A 15 28.72 -1.96 14.74
C ASN A 15 27.35 -1.30 14.59
N LYS A 16 26.37 -1.69 15.42
CA LYS A 16 25.05 -1.06 15.43
C LYS A 16 25.10 0.42 15.83
N LYS A 17 25.89 0.77 16.85
CA LYS A 17 26.11 2.17 17.25
C LYS A 17 26.74 3.01 16.13
N ARG A 18 27.62 2.39 15.34
CA ARG A 18 28.26 2.99 14.15
C ARG A 18 27.36 2.98 12.90
N GLY A 19 26.13 2.46 12.99
CA GLY A 19 25.23 2.34 11.84
C GLY A 19 25.65 1.31 10.80
N ILE A 20 26.56 0.39 11.15
CA ILE A 20 27.04 -0.68 10.28
C ILE A 20 26.02 -1.83 10.33
N GLY A 21 25.24 -1.94 9.27
CA GLY A 21 24.27 -3.01 9.06
C GLY A 21 24.89 -4.32 8.58
N ARG A 22 24.03 -5.25 8.14
CA ARG A 22 24.43 -6.52 7.50
C ARG A 22 25.04 -6.32 6.12
N GLN A 23 24.64 -5.28 5.39
CA GLN A 23 25.16 -4.96 4.06
C GLN A 23 25.36 -3.47 3.90
N ARG A 24 26.31 -3.07 3.03
CA ARG A 24 26.65 -1.67 2.78
C ARG A 24 25.66 -0.97 1.86
N TYR A 25 25.20 -1.68 0.82
CA TYR A 25 24.35 -1.12 -0.22
C TYR A 25 22.94 -1.73 -0.16
N PRO A 26 21.88 -0.91 -0.23
CA PRO A 26 20.50 -1.37 -0.28
C PRO A 26 20.08 -1.69 -1.73
N ILE A 27 20.52 -2.85 -2.22
CA ILE A 27 20.38 -3.25 -3.63
C ILE A 27 18.91 -3.43 -4.00
N VAL A 28 18.09 -4.01 -3.11
CA VAL A 28 16.67 -4.27 -3.37
C VAL A 28 15.92 -2.95 -3.49
N VAL A 29 16.16 -2.01 -2.57
CA VAL A 29 15.53 -0.68 -2.60
C VAL A 29 15.87 0.07 -3.88
N TYR A 30 17.15 0.08 -4.28
CA TYR A 30 17.54 0.72 -5.54
C TYR A 30 16.90 0.06 -6.76
N SER A 31 16.85 -1.27 -6.78
CA SER A 31 16.21 -2.03 -7.87
C SER A 31 14.72 -1.73 -7.96
N LEU A 32 14.01 -1.76 -6.82
CA LEU A 32 12.58 -1.45 -6.75
C LEU A 32 12.31 0.00 -7.15
N THR A 33 13.14 0.95 -6.72
CA THR A 33 13.05 2.36 -7.14
C THR A 33 13.18 2.50 -8.65
N ALA A 34 14.18 1.86 -9.27
CA ALA A 34 14.37 1.90 -10.72
C ALA A 34 13.14 1.31 -11.46
N VAL A 35 12.60 0.19 -10.98
CA VAL A 35 11.39 -0.43 -11.54
C VAL A 35 10.20 0.52 -11.43
N MET A 36 9.95 1.12 -10.27
CA MET A 36 8.82 2.05 -10.08
C MET A 36 8.93 3.31 -10.94
N VAL A 37 10.14 3.84 -11.13
CA VAL A 37 10.36 4.95 -12.07
C VAL A 37 10.02 4.53 -13.49
N GLY A 38 10.49 3.35 -13.93
CA GLY A 38 10.15 2.80 -15.25
C GLY A 38 8.65 2.57 -15.44
N VAL A 39 7.96 2.07 -14.42
CA VAL A 39 6.50 1.87 -14.42
C VAL A 39 5.77 3.21 -14.50
N LEU A 40 6.19 4.26 -13.78
CA LEU A 40 5.59 5.60 -13.92
C LEU A 40 5.79 6.17 -15.33
N ILE A 41 6.96 5.97 -15.94
CA ILE A 41 7.16 6.39 -17.34
C ILE A 41 6.15 5.69 -18.25
N TYR A 42 5.95 4.38 -18.07
CA TYR A 42 4.97 3.62 -18.82
C TYR A 42 3.53 4.10 -18.56
N GLU A 43 3.17 4.41 -17.31
CA GLU A 43 1.87 5.00 -16.94
C GLU A 43 1.59 6.30 -17.70
N LEU A 44 2.57 7.20 -17.76
CA LEU A 44 2.46 8.48 -18.45
C LEU A 44 2.41 8.31 -19.97
N VAL A 45 3.19 7.38 -20.53
CA VAL A 45 3.14 7.05 -21.97
C VAL A 45 1.78 6.48 -22.36
N LEU A 46 1.23 5.55 -21.57
CA LEU A 46 -0.10 5.00 -21.83
C LEU A 46 -1.17 6.10 -21.79
N ASN A 47 -1.15 6.96 -20.78
CA ASN A 47 -2.11 8.05 -20.70
C ASN A 47 -1.98 9.04 -21.87
N SER A 48 -0.75 9.32 -22.31
CA SER A 48 -0.49 10.16 -23.49
C SER A 48 -1.06 9.55 -24.77
N ARG A 49 -1.01 8.22 -24.93
CA ARG A 49 -1.61 7.55 -26.10
C ARG A 49 -3.13 7.56 -26.06
N GLN A 50 -3.74 7.51 -24.88
CA GLN A 50 -5.20 7.41 -24.72
C GLN A 50 -5.88 8.78 -24.69
N GLN A 51 -5.29 9.78 -24.03
CA GLN A 51 -5.90 11.10 -23.81
C GLN A 51 -5.21 12.23 -24.58
N GLY A 52 -4.13 11.93 -25.32
CA GLY A 52 -3.31 12.93 -26.00
C GLY A 52 -2.33 13.68 -25.09
N THR A 53 -2.44 13.52 -23.76
CA THR A 53 -1.53 14.15 -22.79
C THR A 53 -1.03 13.15 -21.74
N PRO A 54 0.25 13.23 -21.31
CA PRO A 54 0.79 12.33 -20.28
C PRO A 54 0.14 12.56 -18.91
N LEU A 55 -0.31 13.79 -18.66
CA LEU A 55 -0.99 14.20 -17.43
C LEU A 55 -2.49 14.33 -17.68
N SER A 56 -3.30 13.77 -16.79
CA SER A 56 -4.76 13.84 -16.85
C SER A 56 -5.26 15.17 -16.28
N PHE A 57 -5.57 16.13 -17.17
CA PHE A 57 -6.25 17.38 -16.82
C PHE A 57 -7.77 17.33 -17.07
N LYS A 58 -8.23 16.34 -17.84
CA LYS A 58 -9.62 16.13 -18.22
C LYS A 58 -10.00 14.65 -18.10
N PRO A 59 -11.26 14.29 -17.81
CA PRO A 59 -12.37 15.18 -17.42
C PRO A 59 -12.21 15.72 -15.99
N VAL A 60 -11.30 15.14 -15.21
CA VAL A 60 -10.95 15.54 -13.85
C VAL A 60 -9.45 15.75 -13.79
N VAL A 61 -9.04 16.89 -13.23
CA VAL A 61 -7.63 17.17 -12.96
C VAL A 61 -7.10 16.21 -11.91
N ASN A 62 -6.04 15.49 -12.25
CA ASN A 62 -5.28 14.69 -11.29
C ASN A 62 -4.28 15.60 -10.54
N PRO A 63 -4.49 15.89 -9.24
CA PRO A 63 -3.63 16.79 -8.49
C PRO A 63 -2.21 16.25 -8.28
N MET A 64 -1.99 14.94 -8.47
CA MET A 64 -0.67 14.31 -8.29
C MET A 64 0.21 14.39 -9.54
N LEU A 65 -0.24 15.09 -10.59
CA LEU A 65 0.43 15.19 -11.89
C LEU A 65 0.74 13.81 -12.47
N GLY A 66 -0.32 13.08 -12.83
CA GLY A 66 -0.23 11.71 -13.29
C GLY A 66 -1.33 11.29 -14.26
N PRO A 67 -1.39 9.99 -14.59
CA PRO A 67 -2.38 9.45 -15.50
C PRO A 67 -3.81 9.53 -14.92
N SER A 68 -4.81 9.22 -15.73
CA SER A 68 -6.19 9.12 -15.28
C SER A 68 -6.42 7.87 -14.42
N SER A 69 -7.44 7.91 -13.55
CA SER A 69 -7.86 6.74 -12.77
C SER A 69 -8.20 5.53 -13.64
N SER A 70 -8.82 5.77 -14.80
CA SER A 70 -9.15 4.72 -15.78
C SER A 70 -7.89 4.04 -16.33
N ALA A 71 -6.86 4.82 -16.69
CA ALA A 71 -5.58 4.26 -17.11
C ALA A 71 -4.91 3.43 -16.01
N LEU A 72 -4.94 3.92 -14.75
CA LEU A 72 -4.40 3.16 -13.61
C LEU A 72 -5.16 1.85 -13.37
N ILE A 73 -6.50 1.83 -13.49
CA ILE A 73 -7.30 0.61 -13.41
C ILE A 73 -6.86 -0.38 -14.49
N ASN A 74 -6.72 0.07 -15.73
CA ASN A 74 -6.30 -0.80 -16.83
C ASN A 74 -4.88 -1.37 -16.62
N LEU A 75 -3.98 -0.60 -16.00
CA LEU A 75 -2.61 -1.00 -15.70
C LEU A 75 -2.45 -1.97 -14.52
N GLY A 76 -3.52 -2.24 -13.77
CA GLY A 76 -3.47 -3.18 -12.65
C GLY A 76 -3.59 -2.54 -11.27
N ALA A 77 -4.13 -1.32 -11.15
CA ALA A 77 -4.44 -0.74 -9.84
C ALA A 77 -5.42 -1.63 -9.06
N ARG A 78 -5.40 -1.52 -7.74
CA ARG A 78 -6.36 -2.26 -6.92
C ARG A 78 -7.74 -1.65 -7.15
N PHE A 79 -8.63 -2.44 -7.71
CA PHE A 79 -10.00 -2.04 -8.00
C PHE A 79 -10.92 -3.24 -7.77
N PRO A 80 -11.68 -3.28 -6.65
CA PRO A 80 -12.47 -4.45 -6.28
C PRO A 80 -13.39 -5.01 -7.37
N PRO A 81 -14.06 -4.19 -8.21
CA PRO A 81 -14.88 -4.71 -9.32
C PRO A 81 -14.10 -5.50 -10.39
N CYS A 82 -12.78 -5.36 -10.50
CA CYS A 82 -11.95 -6.23 -11.36
C CYS A 82 -11.53 -7.54 -10.68
N MET A 83 -11.66 -7.62 -9.36
CA MET A 83 -11.08 -8.68 -8.53
C MET A 83 -12.13 -9.66 -8.02
N LYS A 84 -13.37 -9.20 -7.85
CA LYS A 84 -14.52 -10.00 -7.44
C LYS A 84 -15.81 -9.39 -7.97
N LEU A 85 -16.89 -10.17 -7.95
CA LEU A 85 -18.23 -9.64 -8.21
C LEU A 85 -18.66 -8.69 -7.08
N VAL A 86 -19.02 -7.46 -7.45
CA VAL A 86 -19.57 -6.45 -6.54
C VAL A 86 -20.97 -6.11 -7.02
N THR A 87 -21.99 -6.42 -6.23
CA THR A 87 -23.40 -6.30 -6.64
C THR A 87 -23.80 -4.88 -7.04
N GLN A 88 -23.17 -3.86 -6.43
CA GLN A 88 -23.43 -2.46 -6.76
C GLN A 88 -22.74 -1.99 -8.05
N VAL A 89 -21.72 -2.71 -8.54
CA VAL A 89 -20.93 -2.37 -9.74
C VAL A 89 -20.62 -3.67 -10.51
N PRO A 90 -21.61 -4.27 -11.20
CA PRO A 90 -21.37 -5.47 -12.00
C PRO A 90 -20.41 -5.21 -13.17
N PRO A 91 -19.81 -6.26 -13.77
CA PRO A 91 -18.93 -6.16 -14.93
C PRO A 91 -19.49 -5.37 -16.12
N THR A 92 -20.81 -5.39 -16.29
CA THR A 92 -21.55 -4.71 -17.35
C THR A 92 -21.85 -3.23 -17.05
N THR A 93 -21.51 -2.73 -15.86
CA THR A 93 -21.68 -1.31 -15.54
C THR A 93 -20.91 -0.44 -16.52
N LEU A 94 -21.60 0.56 -17.07
CA LEU A 94 -21.03 1.51 -18.01
C LEU A 94 -20.29 2.61 -17.26
N ILE A 95 -19.05 2.85 -17.66
CA ILE A 95 -18.15 3.84 -17.07
C ILE A 95 -17.38 4.57 -18.18
N GLY A 96 -16.81 5.73 -17.84
CA GLY A 96 -15.96 6.47 -18.78
C GLY A 96 -14.69 5.70 -19.12
N CYS A 97 -14.43 5.52 -20.42
CA CYS A 97 -13.25 4.81 -20.90
C CYS A 97 -11.94 5.55 -20.65
N MET A 98 -10.83 4.87 -20.92
CA MET A 98 -9.49 5.46 -20.79
C MET A 98 -9.29 6.69 -21.68
N ASN A 99 -9.84 6.67 -22.89
CA ASN A 99 -9.79 7.76 -23.86
C ASN A 99 -10.81 8.88 -23.59
N ASN A 100 -11.71 8.73 -22.60
CA ASN A 100 -12.71 9.74 -22.32
C ASN A 100 -12.07 10.99 -21.70
N THR A 101 -12.09 12.10 -22.44
CA THR A 101 -11.65 13.43 -21.95
C THR A 101 -12.80 14.43 -21.79
N ALA A 102 -14.05 14.03 -22.08
CA ALA A 102 -15.21 14.91 -22.05
C ALA A 102 -15.93 14.89 -20.68
N ASN A 103 -16.54 16.04 -20.34
CA ASN A 103 -17.45 16.21 -19.20
C ASN A 103 -18.67 17.02 -19.66
N PRO A 104 -19.86 16.41 -19.88
CA PRO A 104 -20.25 15.02 -19.59
C PRO A 104 -19.51 13.96 -20.42
N VAL A 105 -19.52 12.71 -19.93
CA VAL A 105 -18.81 11.57 -20.54
C VAL A 105 -19.40 11.25 -21.91
N THR A 106 -18.56 11.13 -22.92
CA THR A 106 -18.95 10.79 -24.30
C THR A 106 -18.52 9.38 -24.70
N GLU A 107 -17.40 8.91 -24.16
CA GLU A 107 -16.84 7.58 -24.44
C GLU A 107 -17.09 6.65 -23.26
N ILE A 108 -17.94 5.63 -23.46
CA ILE A 108 -18.38 4.68 -22.44
C ILE A 108 -17.99 3.25 -22.78
N CYS A 109 -17.59 2.49 -21.77
CA CYS A 109 -17.28 1.07 -21.88
C CYS A 109 -17.67 0.34 -20.60
N THR A 110 -17.64 -0.99 -20.66
CA THR A 110 -17.95 -1.80 -19.50
C THR A 110 -16.79 -1.80 -18.50
N VAL A 111 -17.08 -2.06 -17.23
CA VAL A 111 -16.04 -2.32 -16.20
C VAL A 111 -15.10 -3.44 -16.67
N GLY A 112 -15.62 -4.48 -17.33
CA GLY A 112 -14.81 -5.56 -17.88
C GLY A 112 -13.76 -5.09 -18.88
N ASP A 113 -14.13 -4.21 -19.81
CA ASP A 113 -13.21 -3.64 -20.78
C ASP A 113 -12.15 -2.77 -20.11
N LEU A 114 -12.57 -1.96 -19.12
CA LEU A 114 -11.64 -1.11 -18.38
C LEU A 114 -10.62 -1.92 -17.59
N CYS A 115 -11.05 -3.02 -16.97
CA CYS A 115 -10.18 -3.91 -16.21
C CYS A 115 -9.07 -4.55 -17.06
N GLY A 116 -9.20 -4.58 -18.39
CA GLY A 116 -8.14 -5.06 -19.28
C GLY A 116 -7.72 -6.51 -19.03
N PHE A 117 -6.45 -6.84 -19.32
CA PHE A 117 -5.84 -8.17 -19.12
C PHE A 117 -6.63 -9.35 -19.73
N GLY A 118 -7.27 -9.15 -20.88
CA GLY A 118 -8.05 -10.21 -21.56
C GLY A 118 -9.49 -10.37 -21.06
N GLY A 119 -9.95 -9.49 -20.16
CA GLY A 119 -11.32 -9.51 -19.64
C GLY A 119 -11.54 -10.62 -18.61
N PHE A 120 -12.79 -11.06 -18.44
CA PHE A 120 -13.19 -12.07 -17.45
C PHE A 120 -13.50 -13.44 -18.05
N HIS A 121 -13.25 -13.65 -19.35
CA HIS A 121 -13.46 -14.92 -20.06
C HIS A 121 -14.84 -15.57 -19.85
N GLY A 122 -15.89 -14.75 -19.70
CA GLY A 122 -17.27 -15.23 -19.48
C GLY A 122 -17.58 -15.69 -18.05
N GLY A 123 -16.64 -15.55 -17.10
CA GLY A 123 -16.82 -15.84 -15.68
C GLY A 123 -16.84 -14.60 -14.79
N ASP A 124 -16.84 -14.84 -13.47
CA ASP A 124 -16.75 -13.77 -12.47
C ASP A 124 -15.37 -13.08 -12.50
N PRO A 125 -15.28 -11.79 -12.13
CA PRO A 125 -14.00 -11.09 -12.03
C PRO A 125 -13.04 -11.81 -11.06
N ASN A 126 -11.81 -12.09 -11.52
CA ASN A 126 -10.79 -12.81 -10.72
C ASN A 126 -9.35 -12.33 -11.01
N GLN A 127 -9.13 -11.02 -11.04
CA GLN A 127 -7.79 -10.44 -11.24
C GLN A 127 -7.03 -10.31 -9.90
N TRP A 128 -6.74 -11.44 -9.24
CA TRP A 128 -6.11 -11.49 -7.90
C TRP A 128 -4.74 -10.81 -7.83
N PHE A 129 -4.00 -10.76 -8.95
CA PHE A 129 -2.69 -10.11 -9.04
C PHE A 129 -2.74 -8.61 -8.68
N ARG A 130 -3.94 -8.01 -8.68
CA ARG A 130 -4.20 -6.63 -8.23
C ARG A 130 -4.03 -6.41 -6.73
N PHE A 131 -3.63 -7.43 -5.96
CA PHE A 131 -3.05 -7.24 -4.62
C PHE A 131 -1.54 -6.94 -4.66
N ILE A 132 -0.85 -7.26 -5.75
CA ILE A 132 0.61 -7.14 -5.91
C ILE A 132 0.97 -5.97 -6.83
N THR A 133 0.39 -5.92 -8.03
CA THR A 133 0.69 -4.89 -9.04
C THR A 133 0.59 -3.44 -8.55
N PRO A 134 -0.35 -3.05 -7.65
CA PRO A 134 -0.44 -1.66 -7.22
C PRO A 134 0.79 -1.16 -6.46
N ILE A 135 1.62 -2.05 -5.91
CA ILE A 135 2.85 -1.69 -5.20
C ILE A 135 3.80 -0.92 -6.14
N PHE A 136 3.77 -1.22 -7.44
CA PHE A 136 4.64 -0.60 -8.43
C PHE A 136 4.02 0.64 -9.09
N LEU A 137 2.69 0.71 -9.11
CA LEU A 137 1.94 1.78 -9.76
C LEU A 137 1.89 3.05 -8.91
N HIS A 138 1.82 4.21 -9.53
CA HIS A 138 1.79 5.50 -8.85
C HIS A 138 0.71 6.42 -9.42
N ALA A 139 0.14 7.26 -8.54
CA ALA A 139 -0.94 8.17 -8.95
C ALA A 139 -0.44 9.36 -9.78
N GLY A 140 0.88 9.55 -9.86
CA GLY A 140 1.54 10.65 -10.55
C GLY A 140 2.94 10.94 -9.99
N ILE A 141 3.58 11.95 -10.57
CA ILE A 141 4.98 12.31 -10.28
C ILE A 141 5.15 12.70 -8.81
N ILE A 142 4.24 13.51 -8.25
CA ILE A 142 4.34 13.96 -6.85
C ILE A 142 4.25 12.76 -5.90
N HIS A 143 3.34 11.83 -6.18
CA HIS A 143 3.16 10.63 -5.37
C HIS A 143 4.41 9.73 -5.44
N LEU A 144 5.01 9.55 -6.62
CA LEU A 144 6.26 8.80 -6.75
C LEU A 144 7.39 9.47 -5.96
N LEU A 145 7.57 10.79 -6.08
CA LEU A 145 8.64 11.51 -5.38
C LEU A 145 8.56 11.33 -3.86
N LEU A 146 7.35 11.43 -3.29
CA LEU A 146 7.14 11.22 -1.85
C LEU A 146 7.45 9.76 -1.43
N ASN A 147 7.02 8.77 -2.21
CA ASN A 147 7.36 7.36 -1.94
C ASN A 147 8.86 7.12 -2.07
N MET A 148 9.52 7.68 -3.10
CA MET A 148 10.96 7.49 -3.31
C MET A 148 11.78 8.18 -2.22
N LEU A 149 11.34 9.34 -1.72
CA LEU A 149 11.98 9.99 -0.58
C LEU A 149 11.95 9.08 0.65
N ALA A 150 10.78 8.53 1.02
CA ALA A 150 10.66 7.63 2.16
C ALA A 150 11.39 6.29 1.94
N GLN A 151 11.33 5.73 0.73
CA GLN A 151 11.96 4.45 0.40
C GLN A 151 13.49 4.54 0.37
N LEU A 152 14.06 5.56 -0.28
CA LEU A 152 15.51 5.74 -0.39
C LEU A 152 16.16 6.19 0.93
N THR A 153 15.37 6.66 1.90
CA THR A 153 15.85 7.02 3.24
C THR A 153 15.61 5.89 4.24
N LEU A 154 14.35 5.63 4.59
CA LEU A 154 13.96 4.70 5.65
C LEU A 154 14.11 3.26 5.22
N SER A 155 13.51 2.88 4.08
CA SER A 155 13.55 1.50 3.62
C SER A 155 14.99 1.07 3.27
N ALA A 156 15.78 1.97 2.69
CA ALA A 156 17.22 1.78 2.44
C ALA A 156 18.03 1.55 3.72
N GLN A 157 17.71 2.24 4.82
CA GLN A 157 18.31 1.96 6.11
C GLN A 157 17.93 0.56 6.62
N ILE A 158 16.64 0.22 6.58
CA ILE A 158 16.15 -1.08 7.03
C ILE A 158 16.75 -2.22 6.21
N GLU A 159 16.90 -2.07 4.90
CA GLU A 159 17.54 -3.09 4.06
C GLU A 159 19.01 -3.31 4.44
N ARG A 160 19.76 -2.23 4.69
CA ARG A 160 21.15 -2.33 5.14
C ARG A 160 21.26 -3.06 6.48
N GLU A 161 20.34 -2.83 7.40
CA GLU A 161 20.34 -3.48 8.72
C GLU A 161 19.82 -4.93 8.68
N MET A 162 18.71 -5.17 7.99
CA MET A 162 18.01 -6.45 7.95
C MET A 162 18.65 -7.45 6.97
N GLY A 163 19.28 -6.94 5.92
CA GLY A 163 19.74 -7.69 4.75
C GLY A 163 18.65 -7.82 3.69
N SER A 164 19.06 -7.94 2.43
CA SER A 164 18.20 -7.95 1.24
C SER A 164 17.04 -8.97 1.30
N GLY A 165 17.30 -10.22 1.70
CA GLY A 165 16.28 -11.27 1.70
C GLY A 165 15.15 -11.03 2.72
N GLY A 166 15.51 -10.67 3.96
CA GLY A 166 14.52 -10.33 4.99
C GLY A 166 13.73 -9.08 4.59
N PHE A 167 14.42 -8.07 4.06
CA PHE A 167 13.78 -6.85 3.54
C PHE A 167 12.75 -7.13 2.47
N LEU A 168 13.10 -7.92 1.46
CA LEU A 168 12.21 -8.27 0.35
C LEU A 168 10.92 -8.92 0.86
N LEU A 169 11.05 -9.90 1.77
CA LEU A 169 9.90 -10.59 2.35
C LEU A 169 9.01 -9.64 3.14
N THR A 170 9.58 -8.81 4.02
CA THR A 170 8.81 -7.83 4.80
C THR A 170 8.13 -6.79 3.91
N TYR A 171 8.84 -6.28 2.89
CA TYR A 171 8.35 -5.26 1.99
C TYR A 171 7.13 -5.75 1.20
N PHE A 172 7.24 -6.90 0.55
CA PHE A 172 6.12 -7.47 -0.22
C PHE A 172 5.00 -7.99 0.68
N SER A 173 5.30 -8.64 1.81
CA SER A 173 4.25 -9.09 2.72
C SER A 173 3.41 -7.91 3.24
N ALA A 174 4.07 -6.81 3.61
CA ALA A 174 3.40 -5.61 4.08
C ALA A 174 2.60 -4.92 2.97
N GLY A 175 3.18 -4.74 1.78
CA GLY A 175 2.49 -4.11 0.65
C GLY A 175 1.24 -4.90 0.22
N ILE A 176 1.37 -6.22 0.06
CA ILE A 176 0.25 -7.06 -0.39
C ILE A 176 -0.82 -7.14 0.69
N PHE A 177 -0.45 -7.33 1.97
CA PHE A 177 -1.42 -7.33 3.05
C PHE A 177 -2.11 -5.98 3.22
N GLY A 178 -1.39 -4.87 3.03
CA GLY A 178 -1.97 -3.53 2.95
C GLY A 178 -3.03 -3.44 1.85
N ASN A 179 -2.73 -3.93 0.65
CA ASN A 179 -3.71 -3.99 -0.45
C ASN A 179 -4.91 -4.88 -0.13
N VAL A 180 -4.72 -6.02 0.55
CA VAL A 180 -5.81 -6.90 1.01
C VAL A 180 -6.69 -6.17 2.02
N LEU A 181 -6.11 -5.52 3.04
CA LEU A 181 -6.84 -4.77 4.04
C LEU A 181 -7.61 -3.59 3.42
N GLY A 182 -6.96 -2.85 2.51
CA GLY A 182 -7.58 -1.79 1.73
C GLY A 182 -8.69 -2.30 0.81
N GLY A 183 -8.57 -3.51 0.25
CA GLY A 183 -9.62 -4.15 -0.53
C GLY A 183 -10.89 -4.44 0.27
N ASN A 184 -10.71 -4.79 1.55
CA ASN A 184 -11.81 -5.10 2.46
C ASN A 184 -12.53 -3.85 2.98
N PHE A 185 -11.81 -2.76 3.24
CA PHE A 185 -12.38 -1.65 4.03
C PHE A 185 -12.43 -0.30 3.32
N ALA A 186 -11.86 -0.20 2.12
CA ALA A 186 -11.91 1.04 1.37
C ALA A 186 -13.16 1.20 0.50
N LEU A 187 -13.47 2.45 0.14
CA LEU A 187 -14.64 2.75 -0.70
C LEU A 187 -14.51 2.09 -2.07
N VAL A 188 -15.58 1.42 -2.48
CA VAL A 188 -15.74 0.86 -3.82
C VAL A 188 -15.81 2.01 -4.84
N GLY A 189 -15.08 1.88 -5.96
CA GLY A 189 -15.14 2.81 -7.10
C GLY A 189 -13.94 3.74 -7.26
N ILE A 190 -12.99 3.75 -6.33
CA ILE A 190 -11.73 4.51 -6.46
C ILE A 190 -10.56 3.53 -6.55
N PRO A 191 -9.72 3.58 -7.60
CA PRO A 191 -8.54 2.75 -7.66
C PRO A 191 -7.50 3.15 -6.61
N SER A 192 -6.73 2.16 -6.16
CA SER A 192 -5.63 2.37 -5.21
C SER A 192 -4.33 1.85 -5.79
N VAL A 193 -3.28 2.66 -5.62
CA VAL A 193 -1.92 2.44 -6.12
C VAL A 193 -0.91 2.99 -5.11
N GLY A 194 0.34 2.55 -5.23
CA GLY A 194 1.49 3.08 -4.50
C GLY A 194 2.20 2.04 -3.63
N ALA A 195 3.52 2.19 -3.58
CA ALA A 195 4.41 1.44 -2.69
C ALA A 195 4.23 1.75 -1.19
N SER A 196 3.46 2.80 -0.85
CA SER A 196 3.34 3.33 0.50
C SER A 196 2.95 2.29 1.56
N GLY A 197 2.07 1.32 1.27
CA GLY A 197 1.76 0.23 2.21
C GLY A 197 3.00 -0.60 2.59
N ALA A 198 3.87 -0.91 1.61
CA ALA A 198 5.12 -1.61 1.87
C ALA A 198 6.11 -0.74 2.65
N ILE A 199 6.19 0.56 2.34
CA ILE A 199 7.05 1.52 3.04
C ILE A 199 6.61 1.65 4.51
N PHE A 200 5.32 1.75 4.81
CA PHE A 200 4.80 1.72 6.19
C PHE A 200 5.14 0.42 6.90
N GLY A 201 5.22 -0.70 6.19
CA GLY A 201 5.78 -1.95 6.72
C GLY A 201 7.24 -1.81 7.14
N THR A 202 8.07 -1.08 6.37
CA THR A 202 9.46 -0.79 6.78
C THR A 202 9.54 0.20 7.94
N VAL A 203 8.60 1.15 8.04
CA VAL A 203 8.46 2.02 9.22
C VAL A 203 8.14 1.18 10.46
N ALA A 204 7.29 0.17 10.37
CA ALA A 204 7.07 -0.74 11.49
C ALA A 204 8.35 -1.47 11.96
N VAL A 205 9.29 -1.77 11.05
CA VAL A 205 10.59 -2.34 11.43
C VAL A 205 11.44 -1.36 12.24
N THR A 206 11.38 -0.05 11.96
CA THR A 206 12.10 0.94 12.77
C THR A 206 11.55 1.00 14.20
N TRP A 207 10.25 0.75 14.39
CA TRP A 207 9.62 0.64 15.70
C TRP A 207 10.11 -0.60 16.45
N ILE A 208 10.17 -1.75 15.77
CA ILE A 208 10.74 -2.98 16.33
C ILE A 208 12.19 -2.73 16.77
N ASP A 209 12.99 -2.08 15.93
CA ASP A 209 14.37 -1.72 16.28
C ASP A 209 14.44 -0.87 17.56
N LEU A 210 13.63 0.19 17.61
CA LEU A 210 13.62 1.11 18.75
C LEU A 210 13.27 0.41 20.06
N PHE A 211 12.21 -0.39 20.09
CA PHE A 211 11.79 -1.08 21.31
C PHE A 211 12.75 -2.19 21.71
N ALA A 212 13.23 -2.98 20.75
CA ALA A 212 14.17 -4.06 21.04
C ALA A 212 15.53 -3.56 21.55
N HIS A 213 15.91 -2.33 21.19
CA HIS A 213 17.19 -1.72 21.59
C HIS A 213 17.02 -0.48 22.46
N TRP A 214 15.88 -0.34 23.15
CA TRP A 214 15.50 0.86 23.92
C TRP A 214 16.61 1.36 24.87
N LYS A 215 17.30 0.43 25.54
CA LYS A 215 18.38 0.74 26.50
C LYS A 215 19.66 1.29 25.87
N TYR A 216 19.87 1.04 24.57
CA TYR A 216 21.09 1.43 23.85
C TYR A 216 20.88 2.63 22.94
N GLN A 217 19.62 3.00 22.69
CA GLN A 217 19.27 4.13 21.86
C GLN A 217 19.47 5.44 22.60
N TYR A 218 20.07 6.42 21.92
CA TYR A 218 20.22 7.78 22.47
C TYR A 218 18.87 8.50 22.44
N ARG A 219 18.39 8.95 23.61
CA ARG A 219 17.10 9.65 23.80
C ARG A 219 15.91 8.91 23.13
N PRO A 220 15.59 7.69 23.56
CA PRO A 220 14.62 6.82 22.88
C PRO A 220 13.20 7.39 22.88
N VAL A 221 12.81 8.12 23.94
CA VAL A 221 11.50 8.80 24.01
C VAL A 221 11.37 9.86 22.92
N ARG A 222 12.41 10.68 22.71
CA ARG A 222 12.38 11.72 21.67
C ARG A 222 12.27 11.10 20.28
N LYS A 223 13.00 10.00 20.04
CA LYS A 223 12.91 9.24 18.78
C LYS A 223 11.51 8.65 18.59
N LEU A 224 10.90 8.08 19.63
CA LEU A 224 9.52 7.56 19.59
C LEU A 224 8.50 8.66 19.28
N VAL A 225 8.65 9.85 19.85
CA VAL A 225 7.77 11.00 19.58
C VAL A 225 7.88 11.42 18.11
N PHE A 226 9.09 11.57 17.57
CA PHE A 226 9.27 11.90 16.16
C PHE A 226 8.70 10.83 15.22
N MET A 227 8.95 9.55 15.49
CA MET A 227 8.42 8.44 14.71
C MET A 227 6.88 8.36 14.79
N SER A 228 6.30 8.68 15.94
CA SER A 228 4.84 8.79 16.12
C SER A 228 4.26 9.96 15.32
N ILE A 229 4.91 11.13 15.34
CA ILE A 229 4.49 12.30 14.55
C ILE A 229 4.59 11.99 13.06
N GLU A 230 5.67 11.34 12.62
CA GLU A 230 5.86 10.92 11.23
C GLU A 230 4.77 9.92 10.80
N LEU A 231 4.46 8.94 11.63
CA LEU A 231 3.38 7.98 11.37
C LEU A 231 2.02 8.70 11.26
N LEU A 232 1.72 9.59 12.19
CA LEU A 232 0.49 10.38 12.20
C LEU A 232 0.40 11.29 10.98
N LEU A 233 1.49 11.96 10.59
CA LEU A 233 1.55 12.80 9.41
C LEU A 233 1.38 11.97 8.14
N GLY A 234 2.07 10.83 8.03
CA GLY A 234 1.95 9.92 6.89
C GLY A 234 0.52 9.41 6.71
N VAL A 235 -0.14 9.04 7.82
CA VAL A 235 -1.56 8.66 7.82
C VAL A 235 -2.46 9.87 7.50
N ALA A 236 -2.19 11.04 8.09
CA ALA A 236 -2.95 12.28 7.89
C ALA A 236 -2.87 12.83 6.46
N LEU A 237 -1.72 12.71 5.78
CA LEU A 237 -1.57 13.03 4.36
C LEU A 237 -2.50 12.16 3.50
N GLY A 238 -2.79 10.92 3.94
CA GLY A 238 -3.81 10.06 3.35
C GLY A 238 -5.26 10.56 3.54
N TYR A 239 -5.49 11.47 4.49
CA TYR A 239 -6.80 12.10 4.75
C TYR A 239 -7.01 13.44 4.05
N ILE A 240 -5.98 14.02 3.41
CA ILE A 240 -6.14 15.28 2.68
C ILE A 240 -7.19 15.08 1.58
N PRO A 241 -8.22 15.95 1.48
CA PRO A 241 -9.43 15.76 0.65
C PRO A 241 -9.22 15.77 -0.88
N CYS A 242 -7.99 15.58 -1.36
CA CYS A 242 -7.69 15.28 -2.75
C CYS A 242 -7.98 13.81 -3.08
N LYS A 243 -9.26 13.42 -3.10
CA LYS A 243 -9.81 12.22 -3.80
C LYS A 243 -9.16 10.83 -3.57
N LEU A 244 -8.26 10.65 -2.60
CA LEU A 244 -7.62 9.35 -2.29
C LEU A 244 -7.89 8.84 -0.85
N PRO A 245 -9.17 8.71 -0.41
CA PRO A 245 -9.52 8.15 0.89
C PRO A 245 -9.11 6.66 1.07
N VAL A 246 -8.65 6.02 0.01
CA VAL A 246 -8.34 4.59 -0.09
C VAL A 246 -6.97 4.20 0.50
N LEU A 247 -6.13 5.19 0.81
CA LEU A 247 -4.74 5.00 1.21
C LEU A 247 -4.59 4.58 2.69
N GLN A 248 -5.53 4.96 3.56
CA GLN A 248 -5.44 4.75 5.01
C GLN A 248 -5.39 3.28 5.42
N SER A 249 -6.37 2.48 4.96
CA SER A 249 -6.43 1.05 5.29
C SER A 249 -5.21 0.29 4.77
N SER A 250 -4.63 0.74 3.64
CA SER A 250 -3.44 0.12 3.07
C SER A 250 -2.18 0.43 3.88
N HIS A 251 -2.03 1.67 4.40
CA HIS A 251 -0.93 2.05 5.29
C HIS A 251 -1.00 1.34 6.64
N LEU A 252 -2.19 1.26 7.24
CA LEU A 252 -2.40 0.57 8.51
C LEU A 252 -2.12 -0.93 8.39
N GLY A 253 -2.60 -1.56 7.31
CA GLY A 253 -2.33 -2.98 7.04
C GLY A 253 -0.84 -3.23 6.82
N GLY A 254 -0.18 -2.37 6.03
CA GLY A 254 1.25 -2.41 5.82
C GLY A 254 2.05 -2.33 7.12
N PHE A 255 1.71 -1.36 8.00
CA PHE A 255 2.34 -1.21 9.31
C PHE A 255 2.12 -2.44 10.21
N LEU A 256 0.88 -2.94 10.31
CA LEU A 256 0.56 -4.13 11.11
C LEU A 256 1.34 -5.37 10.64
N MET A 257 1.33 -5.65 9.34
CA MET A 257 2.05 -6.80 8.79
C MET A 257 3.57 -6.60 8.87
N GLY A 258 4.06 -5.37 8.74
CA GLY A 258 5.45 -5.01 8.98
C GLY A 258 5.91 -5.28 10.41
N LEU A 259 5.06 -5.04 11.42
CA LEU A 259 5.36 -5.40 12.83
C LEU A 259 5.50 -6.92 13.00
N LEU A 260 4.63 -7.72 12.36
CA LEU A 260 4.66 -9.17 12.47
C LEU A 260 5.87 -9.75 11.73
N VAL A 261 5.98 -9.46 10.43
CA VAL A 261 7.02 -10.02 9.56
C VAL A 261 8.40 -9.42 9.86
N GLY A 262 8.46 -8.14 10.21
CA GLY A 262 9.65 -7.49 10.71
C GLY A 262 10.19 -8.15 11.98
N THR A 263 9.32 -8.53 12.93
CA THR A 263 9.77 -9.22 14.16
C THR A 263 10.43 -10.57 13.85
N ILE A 264 9.95 -11.26 12.81
CA ILE A 264 10.50 -12.54 12.33
C ILE A 264 11.90 -12.34 11.75
N PHE A 265 12.07 -11.41 10.81
CA PHE A 265 13.30 -11.30 10.02
C PHE A 265 14.35 -10.30 10.55
N TYR A 266 13.93 -9.27 11.30
CA TYR A 266 14.84 -8.23 11.76
C TYR A 266 15.87 -8.77 12.77
N PRO A 267 17.19 -8.55 12.56
CA PRO A 267 18.24 -9.12 13.39
C PRO A 267 18.41 -8.35 14.70
N VAL A 268 17.60 -8.70 15.70
CA VAL A 268 17.68 -8.13 17.05
C VAL A 268 18.92 -8.59 17.81
N ILE A 269 19.59 -7.67 18.50
CA ILE A 269 20.74 -7.95 19.35
C ILE A 269 20.25 -8.15 20.79
N SER A 270 20.21 -9.41 21.24
CA SER A 270 19.80 -9.75 22.61
C SER A 270 21.00 -9.98 23.52
N VAL A 271 21.19 -9.08 24.50
CA VAL A 271 22.27 -9.16 25.49
C VAL A 271 21.96 -10.16 26.61
N THR A 272 20.72 -10.22 27.09
CA THR A 272 20.32 -11.13 28.17
C THR A 272 19.61 -12.38 27.64
N LYS A 273 19.72 -13.51 28.36
CA LYS A 273 18.96 -14.73 28.04
C LYS A 273 17.45 -14.49 28.08
N ARG A 274 16.97 -13.69 29.05
CA ARG A 274 15.55 -13.29 29.15
C ARG A 274 15.08 -12.52 27.92
N HIS A 275 15.83 -11.50 27.48
CA HIS A 275 15.48 -10.75 26.26
C HIS A 275 15.47 -11.64 25.02
N ARG A 276 16.46 -12.55 24.91
CA ARG A 276 16.49 -13.53 23.82
C ARG A 276 15.25 -14.43 23.82
N LEU A 277 14.85 -14.97 24.97
CA LEU A 277 13.66 -15.80 25.10
C LEU A 277 12.40 -15.05 24.69
N ILE A 278 12.22 -13.82 25.18
CA ILE A 278 11.07 -12.96 24.84
C ILE A 278 10.99 -12.73 23.33
N MET A 279 12.11 -12.38 22.67
CA MET A 279 12.11 -12.15 21.22
C MET A 279 11.82 -13.42 20.43
N TRP A 280 12.30 -14.59 20.88
CA TRP A 280 11.95 -15.87 20.25
C TRP A 280 10.48 -16.21 20.42
N SER A 281 9.89 -15.97 21.60
CA SER A 281 8.45 -16.14 21.82
C SER A 281 7.63 -15.24 20.91
N PHE A 282 8.00 -13.96 20.77
CA PHE A 282 7.31 -13.06 19.84
C PHE A 282 7.44 -13.52 18.39
N ARG A 283 8.61 -13.99 17.95
CA ARG A 283 8.79 -14.55 16.62
C ARG A 283 7.92 -15.77 16.36
N LEU A 284 7.86 -16.68 17.33
CA LEU A 284 7.09 -17.92 17.21
C LEU A 284 5.58 -17.65 17.19
N ALA A 285 5.11 -16.62 17.91
CA ALA A 285 3.73 -16.16 17.87
C ALA A 285 3.39 -15.35 16.60
N ALA A 286 4.33 -14.56 16.08
CA ALA A 286 4.11 -13.69 14.92
C ALA A 286 3.85 -14.48 13.62
N ILE A 287 4.49 -15.65 13.44
CA ILE A 287 4.32 -16.49 12.24
C ILE A 287 2.86 -16.95 12.06
N PRO A 288 2.26 -17.72 12.99
CA PRO A 288 0.88 -18.17 12.83
C PRO A 288 -0.10 -16.99 12.80
N LEU A 289 0.14 -15.93 13.58
CA LEU A 289 -0.71 -14.74 13.57
C LEU A 289 -0.70 -14.05 12.19
N ALA A 290 0.46 -13.88 11.57
CA ALA A 290 0.57 -13.30 10.23
C ALA A 290 -0.19 -14.14 9.19
N VAL A 291 -0.03 -15.47 9.23
CA VAL A 291 -0.72 -16.39 8.30
C VAL A 291 -2.23 -16.36 8.52
N ILE A 292 -2.71 -16.44 9.76
CA ILE A 292 -4.13 -16.39 10.11
C ILE A 292 -4.75 -15.07 9.61
N LEU A 293 -4.12 -13.94 9.90
CA LEU A 293 -4.61 -12.64 9.45
C LEU A 293 -4.70 -12.56 7.92
N TYR A 294 -3.70 -13.09 7.21
CA TYR A 294 -3.68 -13.13 5.76
C TYR A 294 -4.85 -13.93 5.20
N VAL A 295 -5.01 -15.16 5.69
CA VAL A 295 -6.07 -16.08 5.24
C VAL A 295 -7.45 -15.52 5.55
N LEU A 296 -7.66 -14.99 6.76
CA LEU A 296 -8.94 -14.43 7.17
C LEU A 296 -9.34 -13.21 6.33
N LEU A 297 -8.43 -12.27 6.08
CA LEU A 297 -8.77 -11.09 5.28
C LEU A 297 -8.91 -11.36 3.79
N VAL A 298 -8.13 -12.29 3.23
CA VAL A 298 -8.33 -12.72 1.84
C VAL A 298 -9.67 -13.44 1.71
N ARG A 299 -10.00 -14.35 2.64
CA ARG A 299 -11.31 -15.01 2.65
C ARG A 299 -12.44 -14.01 2.79
N ASN A 300 -12.35 -13.08 3.75
CA ASN A 300 -13.34 -12.04 3.96
C ASN A 300 -13.52 -11.17 2.71
N PHE A 301 -12.44 -10.88 1.98
CA PHE A 301 -12.53 -10.13 0.73
C PHE A 301 -13.39 -10.87 -0.30
N TYR A 302 -13.25 -12.19 -0.46
CA TYR A 302 -13.99 -12.94 -1.48
C TYR A 302 -15.37 -13.44 -1.04
N THR A 303 -15.59 -13.70 0.25
CA THR A 303 -16.84 -14.33 0.74
C THR A 303 -17.84 -13.36 1.35
N SER A 304 -17.37 -12.24 1.89
CA SER A 304 -18.21 -11.33 2.68
C SER A 304 -18.49 -10.04 1.91
N ASP A 305 -19.67 -9.45 2.15
CA ASP A 305 -19.83 -8.02 1.88
C ASP A 305 -18.85 -7.28 2.81
N PRO A 306 -17.91 -6.47 2.26
CA PRO A 306 -16.88 -5.78 3.02
C PRO A 306 -17.40 -4.96 4.22
N TYR A 307 -18.66 -4.55 4.20
CA TYR A 307 -19.29 -3.75 5.27
C TYR A 307 -20.19 -4.54 6.21
N ALA A 308 -20.54 -5.80 5.89
CA ALA A 308 -21.44 -6.60 6.72
C ALA A 308 -20.78 -7.08 8.02
N ALA A 309 -19.46 -7.28 8.01
CA ALA A 309 -18.71 -7.78 9.17
C ALA A 309 -18.46 -6.73 10.25
N CYS A 310 -18.56 -5.43 9.94
CA CYS A 310 -18.17 -4.37 10.87
C CYS A 310 -18.80 -3.01 10.48
N SER A 311 -19.80 -2.58 11.24
CA SER A 311 -20.51 -1.30 11.02
C SER A 311 -19.61 -0.07 11.14
N GLY A 312 -18.55 -0.14 11.96
CA GLY A 312 -17.58 0.96 12.17
C GLY A 312 -16.36 0.95 11.25
N CYS A 313 -16.07 -0.15 10.53
CA CYS A 313 -14.86 -0.27 9.71
C CYS A 313 -14.90 0.64 8.48
N ARG A 314 -16.09 1.14 8.16
CA ARG A 314 -16.31 2.19 7.18
C ARG A 314 -15.55 3.49 7.48
N TYR A 315 -15.33 3.80 8.75
CA TYR A 315 -14.64 5.01 9.18
C TYR A 315 -13.11 4.90 9.06
N LEU A 316 -12.58 3.70 8.80
CA LEU A 316 -11.16 3.48 8.48
C LEU A 316 -10.74 4.00 7.10
N SER A 317 -11.70 4.51 6.33
CA SER A 317 -11.45 5.07 5.00
C SER A 317 -12.18 6.39 4.78
N CYS A 318 -12.90 6.91 5.78
CA CYS A 318 -13.75 8.10 5.61
C CYS A 318 -14.10 8.72 6.97
N ILE A 319 -13.88 10.03 7.14
CA ILE A 319 -14.37 10.78 8.30
C ILE A 319 -15.69 11.47 7.92
N PRO A 320 -16.79 11.24 8.65
CA PRO A 320 -18.05 11.94 8.39
C PRO A 320 -17.89 13.40 8.83
N THR A 321 -18.13 14.35 7.91
CA THR A 321 -18.16 15.79 8.22
C THR A 321 -19.50 16.37 7.82
N SER A 322 -19.90 17.49 8.44
CA SER A 322 -21.19 18.16 8.17
C SER A 322 -21.40 18.59 6.72
N ALA A 323 -20.30 18.76 5.97
CA ALA A 323 -20.31 19.05 4.53
C ALA A 323 -20.28 17.79 3.64
N ASN A 324 -20.27 16.59 4.23
CA ASN A 324 -19.85 15.38 3.53
C ASN A 324 -20.55 14.09 4.01
N ASN A 325 -21.70 13.75 3.42
CA ASN A 325 -22.38 12.45 3.58
C ASN A 325 -21.60 11.25 2.93
N ARG A 326 -20.31 11.40 2.62
CA ARG A 326 -19.48 10.46 1.83
C ARG A 326 -19.12 9.14 2.53
N CYS A 327 -19.51 8.96 3.78
CA CYS A 327 -19.40 7.68 4.47
C CYS A 327 -20.74 6.90 4.43
N GLN A 328 -21.56 7.06 3.37
CA GLN A 328 -22.70 6.20 3.01
C GLN A 328 -22.49 5.49 1.65
N GLY A 329 -22.98 4.25 1.50
CA GLY A 329 -22.46 3.18 0.62
C GLY A 329 -22.19 3.60 -0.84
N ALA A 330 -21.20 2.97 -1.49
CA ALA A 330 -20.92 3.05 -2.93
C ALA A 330 -20.97 4.46 -3.57
N PHE A 331 -20.33 5.46 -2.97
CA PHE A 331 -20.31 6.81 -3.53
C PHE A 331 -19.03 7.07 -4.32
N TYR A 332 -19.03 6.74 -5.62
CA TYR A 332 -18.33 7.51 -6.68
C TYR A 332 -18.77 7.15 -8.13
N LEU A 333 -19.88 6.44 -8.31
CA LEU A 333 -20.63 6.47 -9.58
C LEU A 333 -21.79 7.48 -9.57
N TYR A 334 -22.12 8.06 -8.41
CA TYR A 334 -23.25 9.00 -8.27
C TYR A 334 -23.04 10.38 -8.90
N HIS A 335 -21.82 10.75 -9.29
CA HIS A 335 -21.60 11.94 -10.13
C HIS A 335 -21.79 11.66 -11.64
N TRP A 336 -22.05 10.40 -12.01
CA TRP A 336 -22.36 10.00 -13.38
C TRP A 336 -23.87 10.10 -13.66
N ASN A 337 -24.74 9.72 -12.71
CA ASN A 337 -26.19 9.81 -12.85
C ASN A 337 -26.80 11.22 -12.67
N LEU A 338 -26.08 12.18 -12.08
CA LEU A 338 -26.59 13.56 -11.94
C LEU A 338 -26.47 14.40 -13.21
N MET A 339 -25.84 13.90 -14.28
CA MET A 339 -25.93 14.49 -15.62
C MET A 339 -26.91 13.74 -16.54
N HIS A 340 -27.58 12.69 -16.05
CA HIS A 340 -28.64 11.97 -16.76
C HIS A 340 -29.92 11.92 -15.90
N LYS A 341 -30.41 13.09 -15.50
CA LYS A 341 -31.87 13.27 -15.53
C LYS A 341 -32.21 13.54 -17.00
N PRO A 342 -32.97 12.67 -17.70
CA PRO A 342 -33.71 13.15 -18.83
C PRO A 342 -34.62 14.25 -18.28
N SER A 343 -34.53 15.45 -18.86
CA SER A 343 -35.57 16.45 -18.74
C SER A 343 -36.89 15.77 -19.09
N ARG A 344 -37.74 15.55 -18.09
CA ARG A 344 -39.18 15.44 -18.33
C ARG A 344 -39.73 16.84 -18.42
#